data_AF-A0A800DG50-F1
#
_entry.id   AF-A0A800DG50-F1
#
_cell.length_a   1.000
_cell.length_b   1.000
_cell.length_c   1.000
_cell.angle_alpha   90.00
_cell.angle_beta   90.00
_cell.angle_gamma   90.00
#
_symmetry.space_group_name_H-M   'P 1'
#
loop_
_entity.id
_entity.type
_entity.pdbx_description
1 polymer ?
#
loop_
_entity_poly.entity_id
_entity_poly.type
_entity_poly.pdbx_seq_one_letter_code
_entity_poly.pdbx_strand_id
1 'polypeptide(L)'
;MKGVSTQELVDIYGDLLKSLWGRMAPTLGSITVQGIFERAAFKTGGKFPFLSGIKVDEEGVDLSEVRKAVSGERAERVKEAFHDLIGNLFDILAKLTGEAIASRIMREVEGMLREGST
;
A
#
# COMPACT_ATOMS: atom_id res chain seq x y z
N MET A 1 -7.16 24.36 -19.37
CA MET A 1 -7.46 23.19 -18.51
C MET A 1 -7.66 23.70 -17.10
N LYS A 2 -8.81 23.46 -16.45
CA LYS A 2 -8.95 23.75 -15.01
C LYS A 2 -7.98 22.83 -14.26
N GLY A 3 -7.16 23.39 -13.37
CA GLY A 3 -6.30 22.61 -12.50
C GLY A 3 -7.14 21.79 -11.53
N VAL A 4 -6.78 20.51 -11.35
CA VAL A 4 -7.44 19.63 -10.37
C VAL A 4 -7.11 20.12 -8.97
N SER A 5 -8.13 20.32 -8.13
CA SER A 5 -7.97 20.74 -6.74
C SER A 5 -7.40 19.62 -5.87
N THR A 6 -6.81 19.97 -4.72
CA THR A 6 -6.30 18.97 -3.77
C THR A 6 -7.41 18.05 -3.24
N GLN A 7 -8.64 18.55 -3.12
CA GLN A 7 -9.80 17.77 -2.72
C GLN A 7 -10.19 16.73 -3.76
N GLU A 8 -10.29 17.13 -5.03
CA GLU A 8 -10.53 16.19 -6.14
C GLU A 8 -9.42 15.14 -6.26
N LEU A 9 -8.16 15.50 -5.96
CA LEU A 9 -7.07 14.53 -5.91
C LEU A 9 -7.26 13.49 -4.80
N VAL A 10 -7.63 13.92 -3.59
CA VAL A 10 -7.93 13.00 -2.49
C VAL A 10 -9.07 12.05 -2.87
N ASP A 11 -10.10 12.53 -3.58
CA ASP A 11 -11.19 11.68 -4.08
C ASP A 11 -10.70 10.63 -5.08
N ILE A 12 -9.98 11.08 -6.12
CA ILE A 12 -9.45 10.19 -7.18
C ILE A 12 -8.55 9.10 -6.57
N TYR A 13 -7.63 9.49 -5.69
CA TYR A 13 -6.73 8.52 -5.05
C TYR A 13 -7.42 7.68 -4.00
N GLY A 14 -8.43 8.20 -3.30
CA GLY A 14 -9.27 7.43 -2.38
C GLY A 14 -9.99 6.29 -3.09
N ASP A 15 -10.59 6.57 -4.24
CA ASP A 15 -11.26 5.54 -5.06
C ASP A 15 -10.27 4.50 -5.60
N LEU A 16 -9.06 4.94 -5.98
CA LEU A 16 -8.00 4.02 -6.37
C LEU A 16 -7.56 3.11 -5.22
N LEU A 17 -7.34 3.65 -4.02
CA LEU A 17 -6.96 2.87 -2.84
C LEU A 17 -8.04 1.85 -2.46
N LYS A 18 -9.32 2.24 -2.52
CA LYS A 18 -10.45 1.32 -2.34
C LYS A 18 -10.48 0.21 -3.39
N SER A 19 -10.21 0.54 -4.65
CA SER A 19 -10.13 -0.43 -5.75
C SER A 19 -8.97 -1.42 -5.55
N LEU A 20 -7.81 -0.93 -5.11
CA LEU A 20 -6.67 -1.77 -4.77
C LEU A 20 -7.00 -2.70 -3.60
N TRP A 21 -7.59 -2.17 -2.53
CA TRP A 21 -8.05 -2.97 -1.39
C TRP A 21 -8.98 -4.10 -1.82
N GLY A 22 -10.03 -3.78 -2.57
CA GLY A 22 -11.03 -4.75 -3.04
C GLY A 22 -10.47 -5.83 -3.97
N ARG A 23 -9.33 -5.57 -4.63
CA ARG A 23 -8.63 -6.56 -5.46
C ARG A 23 -7.66 -7.42 -4.64
N MET A 24 -7.01 -6.83 -3.64
CA MET A 24 -6.00 -7.51 -2.83
C MET A 24 -6.61 -8.39 -1.74
N ALA A 25 -7.65 -7.89 -1.05
CA ALA A 25 -8.22 -8.54 0.13
C ALA A 25 -8.76 -9.96 -0.15
N PRO A 26 -9.44 -10.24 -1.29
CA PRO A 26 -9.88 -11.59 -1.62
C PRO A 26 -8.75 -12.60 -1.81
N THR A 27 -7.55 -12.14 -2.19
CA THR A 27 -6.40 -13.00 -2.49
C THR A 27 -5.49 -13.19 -1.28
N LEU A 28 -5.25 -12.11 -0.52
CA LEU A 28 -4.25 -12.08 0.54
C LEU A 28 -4.86 -12.12 1.95
N GLY A 29 -6.18 -11.95 2.07
CA GLY A 29 -6.88 -11.76 3.35
C GLY A 29 -6.81 -10.31 3.84
N SER A 30 -7.88 -9.84 4.48
CA SER A 30 -8.02 -8.45 4.97
C SER A 30 -6.90 -8.04 5.92
N ILE A 31 -6.51 -8.90 6.87
CA ILE A 31 -5.43 -8.63 7.83
C ILE A 31 -4.09 -8.37 7.13
N THR A 32 -3.75 -9.19 6.13
CA THR A 32 -2.51 -9.01 5.36
C THR A 32 -2.54 -7.70 4.59
N VAL A 33 -3.67 -7.39 3.96
CA VAL A 33 -3.83 -6.16 3.19
C VAL A 33 -3.78 -4.93 4.09
N GLN A 34 -4.44 -4.98 5.25
CA GLN A 34 -4.35 -3.94 6.28
C GLN A 34 -2.88 -3.65 6.62
N GLY A 35 -2.09 -4.67 6.97
CA GLY A 35 -0.68 -4.49 7.31
C GLY A 35 0.16 -3.91 6.15
N ILE A 36 -0.16 -4.25 4.90
CA ILE A 36 0.50 -3.64 3.72
C ILE A 36 0.18 -2.14 3.64
N PHE A 37 -1.10 -1.77 3.78
CA PHE A 37 -1.54 -0.38 3.71
C PHE A 37 -1.01 0.45 4.89
N GLU A 38 -1.07 -0.06 6.11
CA GLU A 38 -0.50 0.60 7.30
C GLU A 38 0.99 0.87 7.12
N ARG A 39 1.75 -0.13 6.66
CA ARG A 39 3.19 0.02 6.45
C ARG A 39 3.51 1.00 5.32
N ALA A 40 2.74 1.00 4.23
CA ALA A 40 2.89 1.97 3.16
C ALA A 40 2.58 3.40 3.64
N ALA A 41 1.46 3.57 4.35
CA ALA A 41 1.06 4.85 4.93
C ALA A 41 2.12 5.39 5.90
N PHE A 42 2.63 4.54 6.80
CA PHE A 42 3.71 4.89 7.72
C PHE A 42 4.98 5.36 6.99
N LYS A 43 5.43 4.59 5.98
CA LYS A 43 6.63 4.93 5.21
C LYS A 43 6.46 6.25 4.45
N THR A 44 5.29 6.46 3.84
CA THR A 44 5.01 7.68 3.07
C THR A 44 4.79 8.89 3.99
N GLY A 45 4.14 8.72 5.13
CA GLY A 45 3.87 9.77 6.12
C GLY A 45 5.15 10.42 6.68
N GLY A 46 6.26 9.67 6.74
CA GLY A 46 7.57 10.22 7.09
C GLY A 46 8.09 11.28 6.09
N LYS A 47 7.72 11.18 4.81
CA LYS A 47 8.08 12.17 3.75
C LYS A 47 6.99 13.22 3.55
N PHE A 48 5.72 12.83 3.70
CA PHE A 48 4.55 13.67 3.49
C PHE A 48 3.66 13.67 4.75
N PRO A 49 3.89 14.59 5.71
CA PRO A 49 3.21 14.55 7.01
C PRO A 49 1.68 14.57 6.94
N PHE A 50 1.08 15.16 5.90
CA PHE A 50 -0.37 15.17 5.71
C PHE A 50 -0.96 13.77 5.41
N LEU A 51 -0.14 12.80 5.00
CA LEU A 51 -0.57 11.40 4.82
C LEU A 51 -0.48 10.58 6.12
N SER A 52 0.12 11.10 7.19
CA SER A 52 0.11 10.43 8.50
C SER A 52 -1.30 10.33 9.10
N GLY A 53 -2.27 11.07 8.55
CA GLY A 53 -3.69 10.97 8.90
C GLY A 53 -4.42 9.80 8.23
N ILE A 54 -3.77 9.02 7.36
CA ILE A 54 -4.39 7.81 6.78
C ILE A 54 -4.67 6.84 7.91
N LYS A 55 -5.93 6.39 8.00
CA LYS A 55 -6.32 5.29 8.87
C LYS A 55 -6.66 4.08 8.01
N VAL A 56 -6.31 2.91 8.52
CA VAL A 56 -6.56 1.63 7.86
C VAL A 56 -7.20 0.71 8.88
N ASP A 57 -8.26 0.03 8.47
CA ASP A 57 -8.95 -0.98 9.27
C ASP A 57 -9.34 -2.17 8.36
N GLU A 58 -10.11 -3.12 8.89
CA GLU A 58 -10.54 -4.30 8.14
C GLU A 58 -11.52 -3.98 6.98
N GLU A 59 -12.13 -2.79 6.98
CA GLU A 59 -13.07 -2.33 5.95
C GLU A 59 -12.36 -1.55 4.83
N GLY A 60 -11.19 -0.98 5.12
CA GLY A 60 -10.29 -0.45 4.11
C GLY A 60 -9.51 0.78 4.56
N VAL A 61 -9.55 1.84 3.74
CA VAL A 61 -8.74 3.05 3.93
C VAL A 61 -9.64 4.26 4.16
N ASP A 62 -9.42 4.97 5.26
CA ASP A 62 -10.05 6.24 5.57
C ASP A 62 -9.07 7.40 5.35
N LEU A 63 -9.50 8.36 4.51
CA LEU A 63 -8.76 9.57 4.14
C LEU A 63 -9.37 10.84 4.76
N SER A 64 -10.30 10.72 5.72
CA SER A 64 -11.01 11.85 6.30
C SER A 64 -10.07 12.87 6.95
N GLU A 65 -9.02 12.41 7.64
CA GLU A 65 -8.02 13.31 8.23
C GLU A 65 -7.05 13.88 7.18
N VAL A 66 -6.70 13.08 6.17
CA VAL A 66 -5.90 13.56 5.02
C VAL A 66 -6.62 14.68 4.31
N ARG A 67 -7.94 14.56 4.11
CA ARG A 67 -8.78 15.58 3.47
C ARG A 67 -8.68 16.94 4.15
N LYS A 68 -8.61 16.94 5.49
CA LYS A 68 -8.44 18.16 6.29
C LYS A 68 -7.01 18.69 6.19
N ALA A 69 -6.03 17.78 6.18
CA ALA A 69 -4.61 18.12 6.19
C ALA A 69 -4.06 18.63 4.84
N VAL A 70 -4.70 18.30 3.70
CA VAL A 70 -4.26 18.80 2.38
C VAL A 70 -4.65 20.26 2.10
N SER A 71 -5.40 20.90 3.01
CA SER A 71 -5.73 22.32 2.91
C SER A 71 -4.45 23.17 3.05
N GLY A 72 -4.06 23.83 1.97
CA GLY A 72 -2.81 24.63 1.90
C GLY A 72 -1.65 23.93 1.20
N GLU A 73 -1.81 22.65 0.83
CA GLU A 73 -0.83 21.94 0.01
C GLU A 73 -0.98 22.28 -1.49
N ARG A 74 0.13 22.15 -2.22
CA ARG A 74 0.10 22.26 -3.69
C ARG A 74 -0.40 20.95 -4.30
N ALA A 75 -1.21 21.05 -5.36
CA ALA A 75 -1.77 19.89 -6.05
C ALA A 75 -0.69 18.90 -6.52
N GLU A 76 0.47 19.40 -6.97
CA GLU A 76 1.60 18.58 -7.40
C GLU A 76 2.19 17.78 -6.24
N ARG A 77 2.26 18.38 -5.05
CA ARG A 77 2.77 17.72 -3.85
C ARG A 77 1.81 16.64 -3.36
N VAL A 78 0.50 16.88 -3.44
CA VAL A 78 -0.51 15.87 -3.13
C VAL A 78 -0.44 14.70 -4.12
N LYS A 79 -0.30 14.98 -5.42
CA LYS A 79 -0.09 13.93 -6.45
C LYS A 79 1.17 13.11 -6.18
N GLU A 80 2.29 13.76 -5.91
CA GLU A 80 3.55 13.09 -5.58
C GLU A 80 3.39 12.18 -4.36
N ALA A 81 2.74 12.66 -3.31
CA ALA A 81 2.54 11.90 -2.09
C ALA A 81 1.71 10.64 -2.30
N PHE A 82 0.59 10.73 -3.03
CA PHE A 82 -0.21 9.54 -3.34
C PHE A 82 0.48 8.60 -4.33
N HIS A 83 1.24 9.12 -5.29
CA HIS A 83 2.07 8.30 -6.16
C HIS A 83 3.12 7.50 -5.37
N ASP A 84 3.81 8.14 -4.44
CA ASP A 84 4.77 7.49 -3.54
C ASP A 84 4.09 6.47 -2.62
N LEU A 85 2.87 6.75 -2.12
CA LEU A 85 2.09 5.80 -1.35
C LEU A 85 1.79 4.52 -2.14
N ILE A 86 1.32 4.67 -3.38
CA ILE A 86 1.01 3.55 -4.26
C ILE A 86 2.28 2.77 -4.61
N GLY A 87 3.39 3.47 -4.90
CA GLY A 87 4.69 2.84 -5.08
C GLY A 87 5.11 2.01 -3.87
N ASN A 88 4.95 2.55 -2.66
CA ASN A 88 5.24 1.82 -1.42
C ASN A 88 4.35 0.59 -1.22
N LEU A 89 3.06 0.64 -1.60
CA LEU A 89 2.18 -0.54 -1.57
C LEU A 89 2.73 -1.66 -2.47
N PHE A 90 3.07 -1.33 -3.72
CA PHE A 90 3.59 -2.32 -4.67
C PHE A 90 4.99 -2.82 -4.32
N ASP A 91 5.85 -1.98 -3.75
CA ASP A 91 7.15 -2.41 -3.23
C ASP A 91 7.02 -3.45 -2.11
N ILE A 92 6.06 -3.24 -1.20
CA ILE A 92 5.80 -4.18 -0.10
C ILE A 92 5.26 -5.50 -0.68
N LEU A 93 4.31 -5.43 -1.61
CA LEU A 93 3.80 -6.62 -2.30
C LEU A 93 4.89 -7.41 -3.02
N ALA A 94 5.76 -6.73 -3.77
CA ALA A 94 6.85 -7.36 -4.49
C ALA A 94 7.81 -8.08 -3.53
N LYS A 95 8.13 -7.46 -2.39
CA LYS A 95 8.96 -8.06 -1.34
C LYS A 95 8.33 -9.31 -0.74
N LEU A 96 7.07 -9.23 -0.30
CA LEU A 96 6.35 -10.37 0.27
C LEU A 96 6.28 -11.55 -0.71
N THR A 97 6.01 -11.26 -1.99
CA THR A 97 5.92 -12.29 -3.03
C THR A 97 7.28 -12.93 -3.30
N GLY A 98 8.34 -12.12 -3.37
CA GLY A 98 9.71 -12.61 -3.54
C GLY A 98 10.16 -13.50 -2.38
N GLU A 99 9.88 -13.10 -1.14
CA GLU A 99 10.17 -13.89 0.07
C GLU A 99 9.40 -15.22 0.09
N ALA A 100 8.13 -15.23 -0.31
CA ALA A 100 7.34 -16.44 -0.40
C ALA A 100 7.89 -17.42 -1.44
N ILE A 101 8.29 -16.92 -2.61
CA ILE A 101 8.91 -17.72 -3.68
C ILE A 101 10.25 -18.30 -3.20
N ALA A 102 11.13 -17.46 -2.64
CA ALA A 102 12.43 -17.91 -2.14
C ALA A 102 12.28 -18.98 -1.04
N SER A 103 11.36 -18.77 -0.10
CA SER A 103 11.07 -19.72 0.97
C SER A 103 10.55 -21.06 0.45
N ARG A 104 9.75 -21.04 -0.63
CA ARG A 104 9.27 -22.26 -1.27
C ARG A 104 10.42 -23.03 -1.93
N ILE A 105 11.27 -22.35 -2.70
CA ILE A 105 12.43 -22.97 -3.36
C ILE A 105 13.35 -23.62 -2.33
N MET A 106 13.62 -22.93 -1.21
CA MET A 106 14.46 -23.48 -0.14
C MET A 106 13.91 -24.80 0.42
N ARG A 107 12.60 -24.89 0.67
CA ARG A 107 11.96 -26.13 1.12
C ARG A 107 12.03 -27.25 0.09
N GLU A 108 11.87 -26.93 -1.19
CA GLU A 108 12.00 -27.91 -2.28
C GLU A 108 13.43 -28.48 -2.35
N VAL A 109 14.44 -27.62 -2.26
CA VAL A 109 15.86 -28.03 -2.24
C VAL A 109 16.18 -28.90 -1.02
N GLU A 110 15.70 -28.53 0.17
CA GLU A 110 15.87 -29.35 1.39
C GLU A 110 15.22 -30.74 1.26
N GLY A 111 14.06 -30.83 0.60
CA GLY A 111 13.40 -32.10 0.30
C GLY A 111 14.26 -33.00 -0.58
N MET A 112 14.80 -32.45 -1.68
CA MET A 112 15.68 -33.19 -2.60
C MET A 112 16.94 -33.74 -1.91
N LEU A 113 17.55 -32.95 -1.02
CA LEU A 113 18.74 -33.37 -0.27
C LEU A 113 18.45 -34.53 0.69
N ARG A 114 17.23 -34.59 1.26
CA ARG A 114 16.80 -35.69 2.14
C ARG A 114 16.53 -36.97 1.36
N GLU A 115 15.91 -36.89 0.19
CA GLU A 115 15.60 -38.04 -0.65
C GLU A 115 16.85 -38.69 -1.26
N GLY A 116 17.86 -37.90 -1.63
CA GLY A 116 19.13 -38.42 -2.16
C GLY A 116 20.09 -39.02 -1.11
N SER A 117 19.70 -39.03 0.17
CA SER A 117 20.50 -39.59 1.29
C SER A 117 20.00 -40.98 1.74
N THR A 118 19.11 -41.62 0.97
CA THR A 118 18.58 -42.98 1.21
C THR A 118 19.01 -43.91 0.09
#